data_AF-A0A850BE19-F1
#
_entry.id   AF-A0A850BE19-F1
#
_cell.length_a   1.000
_cell.length_b   1.000
_cell.length_c   1.000
_cell.angle_alpha   90.00
_cell.angle_beta   90.00
_cell.angle_gamma   90.00
#
_symmetry.space_group_name_H-M   'P 1'
#
loop_
_entity.id
_entity.type
_entity.pdbx_description
1 polymer ?
#
loop_
_entity_poly.entity_id
_entity_poly.type
_entity_poly.pdbx_seq_one_letter_code
_entity_poly.pdbx_strand_id
1 'polypeptide(L)'
;MSAALIAVALVIAAACAALAWAQLRRVLRSASPDIRALATTLKRLPPHARVEELARRAEAGSFEHRLAQNLLEEARGDDKSQAEKARIAAVNDALADIDHTLSAGAAWPGVAVRVCARSSLLLAVIAFVVERSASSILPLLLIGGAGSFACIAIGRRSQREARERREAVDALVSVLLGPSDPPSGSLT
;
A
#
# COMPACT_ATOMS: atom_id res chain seq x y z
N MET A 1 8.79 -41.14 5.93
CA MET A 1 8.77 -39.67 5.86
C MET A 1 8.47 -39.27 4.44
N SER A 2 7.24 -38.87 4.16
CA SER A 2 6.85 -38.43 2.82
C SER A 2 7.55 -37.10 2.51
N ALA A 3 8.78 -37.15 1.98
CA ALA A 3 9.54 -35.98 1.53
C ALA A 3 8.71 -35.06 0.62
N ALA A 4 7.75 -35.65 -0.11
CA ALA A 4 6.74 -34.94 -0.88
C ALA A 4 5.88 -33.97 -0.05
N LEU A 5 5.37 -34.38 1.14
CA LEU A 5 4.54 -33.51 1.98
C LEU A 5 5.33 -32.32 2.54
N ILE A 6 6.59 -32.56 2.93
CA ILE A 6 7.51 -31.51 3.37
C ILE A 6 7.81 -30.55 2.22
N ALA A 7 8.10 -31.07 1.02
CA ALA A 7 8.33 -30.27 -0.16
C ALA A 7 7.11 -29.40 -0.50
N VAL A 8 5.89 -29.96 -0.44
CA VAL A 8 4.65 -29.20 -0.65
C VAL A 8 4.47 -28.11 0.42
N ALA A 9 4.70 -28.43 1.70
CA ALA A 9 4.61 -27.45 2.78
C ALA A 9 5.60 -26.28 2.57
N LEU A 10 6.84 -26.58 2.16
CA LEU A 10 7.85 -25.56 1.85
C LEU A 10 7.45 -24.70 0.66
N VAL A 11 6.94 -25.29 -0.42
CA VAL A 11 6.47 -24.55 -1.60
C VAL A 11 5.33 -23.60 -1.24
N ILE A 12 4.35 -24.07 -0.46
CA ILE A 12 3.23 -23.23 -0.02
C ILE A 12 3.74 -22.08 0.86
N ALA A 13 4.60 -22.36 1.85
CA ALA A 13 5.16 -21.34 2.72
C ALA A 13 5.97 -20.29 1.93
N ALA A 14 6.80 -20.75 0.98
CA ALA A 14 7.59 -19.88 0.11
C ALA A 14 6.70 -19.02 -0.82
N ALA A 15 5.66 -19.61 -1.41
CA ALA A 15 4.71 -18.88 -2.27
C ALA A 15 3.95 -17.80 -1.48
N CYS A 16 3.49 -18.11 -0.26
CA CYS A 16 2.82 -17.13 0.60
C CYS A 16 3.77 -16.00 1.01
N ALA A 17 5.02 -16.31 1.37
CA ALA A 17 6.03 -15.30 1.70
C ALA A 17 6.37 -14.42 0.48
N ALA A 18 6.54 -15.03 -0.69
CA ALA A 18 6.79 -14.31 -1.94
C ALA A 18 5.64 -13.38 -2.32
N LEU A 19 4.39 -13.83 -2.15
CA LEU A 19 3.21 -13.02 -2.39
C LEU A 19 3.11 -11.85 -1.40
N ALA A 20 3.33 -12.09 -0.11
CA ALA A 20 3.36 -11.03 0.91
C ALA A 20 4.45 -9.99 0.61
N TRP A 21 5.63 -10.46 0.16
CA TRP A 21 6.74 -9.60 -0.25
C TRP A 21 6.43 -8.80 -1.52
N ALA A 22 5.79 -9.40 -2.52
CA ALA A 22 5.37 -8.72 -3.74
C ALA A 22 4.38 -7.58 -3.43
N GLN A 23 3.43 -7.81 -2.50
CA GLN A 23 2.50 -6.78 -2.06
C GLN A 23 3.19 -5.67 -1.28
N LEU A 24 4.15 -5.99 -0.41
CA LEU A 24 4.98 -4.97 0.24
C LEU A 24 5.73 -4.12 -0.80
N ARG A 25 6.32 -4.74 -1.82
CA ARG A 25 6.98 -4.01 -2.92
C ARG A 25 6.00 -3.11 -3.68
N ARG A 26 4.75 -3.54 -3.84
CA ARG A 26 3.71 -2.72 -4.49
C ARG A 26 3.38 -1.48 -3.67
N VAL A 27 3.24 -1.62 -2.35
CA VAL A 27 3.05 -0.50 -1.41
C VAL A 27 4.27 0.44 -1.41
N LEU A 28 5.48 -0.10 -1.45
CA LEU A 28 6.70 0.71 -1.50
C LEU A 28 6.87 1.46 -2.83
N ARG A 29 6.27 0.96 -3.92
CA ARG A 29 6.31 1.58 -5.26
C ARG A 29 5.12 2.50 -5.54
N SER A 30 4.08 2.49 -4.72
CA SER A 30 2.88 3.29 -4.99
C SER A 30 3.12 4.79 -4.82
N ALA A 31 4.17 5.17 -4.11
CA ALA A 31 4.50 6.54 -3.78
C ALA A 31 6.03 6.71 -3.69
N SER A 32 6.57 7.83 -4.16
CA SER A 32 8.01 8.10 -4.11
C SER A 32 8.53 8.15 -2.67
N PRO A 33 9.71 7.59 -2.34
CA PRO A 33 10.34 7.71 -1.02
C PRO A 33 10.44 9.16 -0.53
N ASP A 34 10.53 10.11 -1.46
CA ASP A 34 10.83 11.50 -1.14
C ASP A 34 9.61 12.42 -1.11
N ILE A 35 8.37 11.90 -1.01
CA ILE A 35 7.14 12.73 -0.98
C ILE A 35 7.20 13.83 0.06
N ARG A 36 7.70 13.54 1.28
CA ARG A 36 7.80 14.55 2.34
C ARG A 36 8.79 15.66 1.96
N ALA A 37 9.91 15.31 1.33
CA ALA A 37 10.88 16.28 0.84
C ALA A 37 10.32 17.10 -0.33
N LEU A 38 9.53 16.47 -1.19
CA LEU A 38 8.83 17.13 -2.29
C LEU A 38 7.79 18.12 -1.76
N ALA A 39 6.94 17.70 -0.82
CA ALA A 39 5.93 18.55 -0.19
C ALA A 39 6.56 19.76 0.52
N THR A 40 7.65 19.57 1.26
CA THR A 40 8.37 20.68 1.92
C THR A 40 9.00 21.64 0.92
N THR A 41 9.49 21.15 -0.22
CA THR A 41 10.02 22.00 -1.29
C THR A 41 8.93 22.79 -1.99
N LEU A 42 7.80 22.13 -2.32
CA LEU A 42 6.65 22.78 -2.95
C LEU A 42 6.00 23.82 -2.06
N LYS A 43 6.02 23.63 -0.73
CA LYS A 43 5.52 24.61 0.24
C LYS A 43 6.22 25.98 0.14
N ARG A 44 7.48 26.01 -0.31
CA ARG A 44 8.27 27.24 -0.50
C ARG A 44 7.91 28.00 -1.77
N LEU A 45 7.15 27.37 -2.68
CA LEU A 45 6.75 27.97 -3.95
C LEU A 45 5.38 28.65 -3.85
N PRO A 46 5.13 29.67 -4.69
CA PRO A 46 3.82 30.30 -4.78
C PRO A 46 2.77 29.28 -5.27
N PRO A 47 1.51 29.35 -4.82
CA PRO A 47 0.49 28.33 -5.07
C PRO A 47 0.32 27.93 -6.53
N HIS A 48 0.36 28.89 -7.46
CA HIS A 48 0.18 28.66 -8.89
C HIS A 48 1.32 27.83 -9.52
N ALA A 49 2.54 27.91 -8.98
CA ALA A 49 3.70 27.18 -9.52
C ALA A 49 3.87 25.77 -8.94
N ARG A 50 3.12 25.42 -7.88
CA ARG A 50 3.32 24.15 -7.15
C ARG A 50 3.00 22.92 -8.00
N VAL A 51 1.92 22.97 -8.77
CA VAL A 51 1.45 21.83 -9.56
C VAL A 51 2.40 21.59 -10.75
N GLU A 52 2.84 22.64 -11.42
CA GLU A 52 3.84 22.54 -12.50
C GLU A 52 5.17 22.00 -12.00
N GLU A 53 5.65 22.48 -10.85
CA GLU A 53 6.89 21.98 -10.27
C GLU A 53 6.75 20.52 -9.80
N LEU A 54 5.58 20.15 -9.27
CA LEU A 54 5.28 18.75 -8.94
C LEU A 54 5.39 17.87 -10.19
N ALA A 55 4.78 18.28 -11.32
CA ALA A 55 4.84 17.54 -12.57
C ALA A 55 6.29 17.38 -13.10
N ARG A 56 7.11 18.44 -12.95
CA ARG A 56 8.52 18.42 -13.38
C ARG A 56 9.41 17.54 -12.53
N ARG A 57 9.21 17.52 -11.21
CA ARG A 57 10.07 16.79 -10.26
C ARG A 57 9.64 15.36 -10.01
N ALA A 58 8.35 15.07 -10.13
CA ALA A 58 7.83 13.74 -9.92
C ALA A 58 8.33 12.78 -11.01
N GLU A 59 8.74 11.59 -10.60
CA GLU A 59 9.16 10.53 -11.51
C GLU A 59 8.01 10.16 -12.47
N ALA A 60 8.31 9.96 -13.75
CA ALA A 60 7.29 9.62 -14.74
C ALA A 60 6.56 8.32 -14.35
N GLY A 61 5.23 8.35 -14.40
CA GLY A 61 4.38 7.22 -14.01
C GLY A 61 4.21 7.04 -12.50
N SER A 62 4.86 7.84 -11.66
CA SER A 62 4.60 7.89 -10.21
C SER A 62 3.21 8.45 -9.90
N PHE A 63 2.72 8.20 -8.69
CA PHE A 63 1.43 8.73 -8.22
C PHE A 63 1.40 10.27 -8.27
N GLU A 64 2.48 10.90 -7.85
CA GLU A 64 2.68 12.34 -7.78
C GLU A 64 2.64 12.97 -9.17
N HIS A 65 3.26 12.30 -10.15
CA HIS A 65 3.22 12.75 -11.52
C HIS A 65 1.80 12.65 -12.10
N ARG A 66 1.10 11.53 -11.88
CA ARG A 66 -0.30 11.38 -12.32
C ARG A 66 -1.22 12.42 -11.68
N LEU A 67 -1.09 12.65 -10.37
CA LEU A 67 -1.82 13.69 -9.66
C LEU A 67 -1.54 15.06 -10.27
N ALA A 68 -0.28 15.40 -10.54
CA ALA A 68 0.08 16.68 -11.13
C ALA A 68 -0.52 16.86 -12.54
N GLN A 69 -0.47 15.83 -13.39
CA GLN A 69 -1.07 15.86 -14.73
C GLN A 69 -2.59 16.08 -14.66
N ASN A 70 -3.30 15.32 -13.82
CA ASN A 70 -4.75 15.47 -13.65
C ASN A 70 -5.12 16.91 -13.23
N LEU A 71 -4.36 17.48 -12.29
CA LEU A 71 -4.61 18.86 -11.84
C LEU A 71 -4.29 19.91 -12.91
N LEU A 72 -3.26 19.69 -13.74
CA LEU A 72 -2.94 20.58 -14.86
C LEU A 72 -3.96 20.49 -15.98
N GLU A 73 -4.53 19.32 -16.22
CA GLU A 73 -5.58 19.11 -17.23
C GLU A 73 -6.86 19.86 -16.85
N GLU A 74 -7.29 19.76 -15.59
CA GLU A 74 -8.51 20.43 -15.12
C GLU A 74 -8.35 21.95 -14.95
N ALA A 75 -7.13 22.43 -14.70
CA ALA A 75 -6.85 23.86 -14.66
C ALA A 75 -7.01 24.57 -16.02
N ARG A 76 -7.15 23.83 -17.13
CA ARG A 76 -7.35 24.40 -18.49
C ARG A 76 -8.80 24.77 -18.79
N GLY A 77 -9.76 24.46 -17.92
CA GLY A 77 -11.15 24.86 -18.11
C GLY A 77 -11.36 26.37 -18.01
N ASP A 78 -12.21 26.93 -18.87
CA ASP A 78 -12.50 28.38 -18.92
C ASP A 78 -13.32 28.87 -17.70
N ASP A 79 -14.08 27.99 -17.06
CA ASP A 79 -14.91 28.32 -15.89
C ASP A 79 -14.17 28.03 -14.58
N LYS A 80 -13.79 29.10 -13.86
CA LYS A 80 -13.10 29.01 -12.56
C LYS A 80 -13.86 28.21 -11.51
N SER A 81 -15.19 28.29 -11.47
CA SER A 81 -16.01 27.59 -10.49
C SER A 81 -16.03 26.09 -10.75
N GLN A 82 -16.09 25.70 -12.02
CA GLN A 82 -15.96 24.30 -12.41
C GLN A 82 -14.53 23.78 -12.24
N ALA A 83 -13.52 24.58 -12.57
CA ALA A 83 -12.11 24.22 -12.43
C ALA A 83 -11.73 23.91 -10.96
N GLU A 84 -12.26 24.66 -9.99
CA GLU A 84 -12.02 24.38 -8.57
C GLU A 84 -12.71 23.09 -8.11
N LYS A 85 -13.96 22.85 -8.52
CA LYS A 85 -14.67 21.61 -8.19
C LYS A 85 -14.03 20.39 -8.84
N ALA A 86 -13.63 20.51 -10.10
CA ALA A 86 -12.89 19.50 -10.82
C ALA A 86 -11.60 19.18 -10.03
N ARG A 87 -10.82 20.21 -9.69
CA ARG A 87 -9.55 20.05 -8.96
C ARG A 87 -9.70 19.26 -7.66
N ILE A 88 -10.76 19.54 -6.90
CA ILE A 88 -11.10 18.79 -5.68
C ILE A 88 -11.47 17.33 -6.01
N ALA A 89 -12.25 17.11 -7.06
CA ALA A 89 -12.60 15.77 -7.52
C ALA A 89 -11.36 14.97 -7.96
N ALA A 90 -10.46 15.55 -8.76
CA ALA A 90 -9.22 14.90 -9.16
C ALA A 90 -8.32 14.53 -7.98
N VAL A 91 -8.24 15.38 -6.96
CA VAL A 91 -7.52 15.07 -5.71
C VAL A 91 -8.21 13.92 -4.96
N ASN A 92 -9.53 13.96 -4.84
CA ASN A 92 -10.29 12.91 -4.15
C ASN A 92 -10.15 11.55 -4.84
N ASP A 93 -10.20 11.52 -6.18
CA ASP A 93 -10.03 10.30 -6.96
C ASP A 93 -8.61 9.74 -6.81
N ALA A 94 -7.60 10.62 -6.82
CA ALA A 94 -6.22 10.22 -6.56
C ALA A 94 -6.05 9.67 -5.13
N LEU A 95 -6.66 10.31 -4.13
CA LEU A 95 -6.66 9.84 -2.75
C LEU A 95 -7.40 8.50 -2.59
N ALA A 96 -8.48 8.27 -3.34
CA ALA A 96 -9.19 7.01 -3.36
C ALA A 96 -8.35 5.89 -3.99
N ASP A 97 -7.64 6.16 -5.09
CA ASP A 97 -6.76 5.18 -5.75
C ASP A 97 -5.59 4.76 -4.85
N ILE A 98 -4.95 5.72 -4.17
CA ILE A 98 -3.86 5.40 -3.24
C ILE A 98 -4.39 4.66 -2.00
N ASP A 99 -5.53 5.06 -1.43
CA ASP A 99 -6.13 4.35 -0.30
C ASP A 99 -6.53 2.91 -0.68
N HIS A 100 -7.09 2.71 -1.87
CA HIS A 100 -7.39 1.39 -2.40
C HIS A 100 -6.13 0.53 -2.56
N THR A 101 -5.06 1.10 -3.12
CA THR A 101 -3.78 0.40 -3.31
C THR A 101 -3.14 0.02 -1.97
N LEU A 102 -3.13 0.94 -1.01
CA LEU A 102 -2.55 0.73 0.32
C LEU A 102 -3.37 -0.25 1.16
N SER A 103 -4.70 -0.12 1.15
CA SER A 103 -5.62 -1.02 1.88
C SER A 103 -5.57 -2.44 1.34
N ALA A 104 -5.57 -2.61 0.01
CA ALA A 104 -5.38 -3.90 -0.62
C ALA A 104 -4.05 -4.52 -0.19
N GLY A 105 -2.94 -3.78 -0.31
CA GLY A 105 -1.61 -4.24 0.08
C GLY A 105 -1.50 -4.62 1.56
N ALA A 106 -2.18 -3.89 2.45
CA ALA A 106 -2.18 -4.14 3.88
C ALA A 106 -3.06 -5.33 4.32
N ALA A 107 -4.10 -5.68 3.55
CA ALA A 107 -5.01 -6.79 3.85
C ALA A 107 -4.43 -8.18 3.51
N TRP A 108 -3.60 -8.26 2.47
CA TRP A 108 -3.03 -9.52 1.96
C TRP A 108 -2.24 -10.36 2.98
N PRO A 109 -1.37 -9.78 3.84
CA PRO A 109 -0.61 -10.55 4.83
C PRO A 109 -1.49 -11.35 5.78
N GLY A 110 -2.64 -10.79 6.19
CA GLY A 110 -3.59 -11.50 7.04
C GLY A 110 -4.20 -12.72 6.37
N VAL A 111 -4.50 -12.61 5.07
CA VAL A 111 -4.97 -13.74 4.24
C VAL A 111 -3.87 -14.79 4.09
N ALA A 112 -2.63 -14.37 3.80
CA ALA A 112 -1.48 -15.26 3.65
C ALA A 112 -1.22 -16.09 4.93
N VAL A 113 -1.29 -15.47 6.11
CA VAL A 113 -1.16 -16.17 7.39
C VAL A 113 -2.23 -17.25 7.56
N ARG A 114 -3.50 -16.93 7.26
CA ARG A 114 -4.59 -17.90 7.37
C ARG A 114 -4.41 -19.08 6.40
N VAL A 115 -3.93 -18.80 5.19
CA VAL A 115 -3.64 -19.83 4.18
C VAL A 115 -2.46 -20.70 4.64
N CYS A 116 -1.36 -20.13 5.12
CA CYS A 116 -0.24 -20.88 5.69
C CYS A 116 -0.66 -21.77 6.86
N ALA A 117 -1.44 -21.22 7.81
CA ALA A 117 -1.90 -21.98 8.96
C ALA A 117 -2.82 -23.14 8.56
N ARG A 118 -3.82 -22.88 7.71
CA ARG A 118 -4.78 -23.91 7.28
C ARG A 118 -4.13 -24.98 6.40
N SER A 119 -3.24 -24.59 5.49
CA SER A 119 -2.51 -25.56 4.65
C SER A 119 -1.61 -26.46 5.47
N SER A 120 -0.88 -25.91 6.44
CA SER A 120 0.01 -26.70 7.31
C SER A 120 -0.76 -27.65 8.22
N LEU A 121 -1.90 -27.20 8.75
CA LEU A 121 -2.81 -28.05 9.53
C LEU A 121 -3.37 -29.19 8.67
N LEU A 122 -3.83 -28.88 7.46
CA LEU A 122 -4.35 -29.88 6.51
C LEU A 122 -3.30 -30.94 6.17
N LEU A 123 -2.07 -30.51 5.87
CA LEU A 123 -0.95 -31.42 5.58
C LEU A 123 -0.59 -32.28 6.79
N ALA A 124 -0.62 -31.72 7.99
CA ALA A 124 -0.39 -32.48 9.23
C ALA A 124 -1.45 -33.56 9.45
N VAL A 125 -2.74 -33.25 9.20
CA VAL A 125 -3.83 -34.23 9.27
C VAL A 125 -3.66 -35.32 8.23
N ILE A 126 -3.33 -34.98 6.98
CA ILE A 126 -3.05 -35.97 5.92
C ILE A 126 -1.89 -36.88 6.32
N ALA A 127 -0.79 -36.31 6.81
CA ALA A 127 0.36 -37.09 7.27
C ALA A 127 -0.02 -38.05 8.41
N PHE A 128 -0.83 -37.59 9.36
CA PHE A 128 -1.32 -38.43 10.46
C PHE A 128 -2.20 -39.58 9.98
N VAL A 129 -3.13 -39.34 9.04
CA VAL A 129 -4.02 -40.38 8.52
C VAL A 129 -3.26 -41.42 7.69
N VAL A 130 -2.31 -40.99 6.86
CA VAL A 130 -1.56 -41.87 5.94
C VAL A 130 -0.46 -42.64 6.66
N GLU A 131 0.37 -41.96 7.46
CA GLU A 131 1.54 -42.58 8.09
C GLU A 131 1.24 -43.16 9.48
N ARG A 132 0.09 -42.79 10.11
CA ARG A 132 -0.27 -43.12 11.50
C ARG A 132 0.82 -42.82 12.53
N SER A 133 1.78 -41.98 12.18
CA SER A 133 2.91 -41.62 13.03
C SER A 133 2.81 -40.16 13.44
N ALA A 134 2.85 -39.92 14.75
CA ALA A 134 2.86 -38.57 15.31
C ALA A 134 4.18 -37.83 15.03
N SER A 135 5.27 -38.54 14.74
CA SER A 135 6.59 -37.92 14.49
C SER A 135 6.61 -37.02 13.26
N SER A 136 5.74 -37.28 12.28
CA SER A 136 5.67 -36.54 11.01
C SER A 136 4.89 -35.22 11.12
N ILE A 137 4.17 -34.99 12.22
CA ILE A 137 3.37 -33.78 12.46
C ILE A 137 4.25 -32.59 12.80
N LEU A 138 5.22 -32.78 13.70
CA LEU A 138 6.07 -31.71 14.23
C LEU A 138 6.79 -30.90 13.14
N PRO A 139 7.49 -31.49 12.15
CA PRO A 139 8.17 -30.70 11.12
C PRO A 139 7.19 -29.90 10.24
N LEU A 140 6.01 -30.45 9.93
CA LEU A 140 5.00 -29.74 9.14
C LEU A 140 4.44 -28.52 9.90
N LEU A 141 4.19 -28.67 11.21
CA LEU A 141 3.77 -27.56 12.05
C LEU A 141 4.86 -26.51 12.21
N LEU A 142 6.13 -26.90 12.32
CA LEU A 142 7.25 -25.96 12.39
C LEU A 142 7.41 -25.15 11.10
N ILE A 143 7.29 -25.79 9.94
CA ILE A 143 7.31 -25.10 8.63
C ILE A 143 6.15 -24.12 8.52
N GLY A 144 4.94 -24.55 8.89
CA GLY A 144 3.76 -23.69 8.91
C GLY A 144 3.88 -22.51 9.87
N GLY A 145 4.41 -22.74 11.06
CA GLY A 145 4.68 -21.72 12.06
C GLY A 145 5.71 -20.70 11.58
N ALA A 146 6.83 -21.15 11.02
CA ALA A 146 7.87 -20.28 10.48
C ALA A 146 7.34 -19.42 9.31
N GLY A 147 6.61 -20.02 8.37
CA GLY A 147 5.97 -19.30 7.26
C GLY A 147 4.96 -18.27 7.73
N SER A 148 4.14 -18.62 8.73
CA SER A 148 3.17 -17.71 9.34
C SER A 148 3.85 -16.53 10.04
N PHE A 149 4.93 -16.79 10.79
CA PHE A 149 5.71 -15.75 11.46
C PHE A 149 6.33 -14.77 10.46
N ALA A 150 6.93 -15.28 9.37
CA ALA A 150 7.47 -14.44 8.30
C ALA A 150 6.38 -13.55 7.67
N CYS A 151 5.20 -14.10 7.39
CA CYS A 151 4.07 -13.33 6.85
C CYS A 151 3.59 -12.24 7.82
N ILE A 152 3.54 -12.52 9.13
CA ILE A 152 3.18 -11.53 10.17
C ILE A 152 4.22 -10.40 10.21
N ALA A 153 5.51 -10.73 10.17
CA ALA A 153 6.58 -9.73 10.19
C ALA A 153 6.51 -8.80 8.96
N ILE A 154 6.29 -9.37 7.77
CA ILE A 154 6.08 -8.60 6.53
C ILE A 154 4.81 -7.75 6.63
N GLY A 155 3.72 -8.29 7.17
CA GLY A 155 2.46 -7.58 7.31
C GLY A 155 2.51 -6.40 8.29
N ARG A 156 3.22 -6.55 9.41
CA ARG A 156 3.44 -5.42 10.33
C ARG A 156 4.26 -4.31 9.66
N ARG A 157 5.26 -4.69 8.85
CA ARG A 157 6.06 -3.72 8.10
C ARG A 157 5.22 -3.01 7.05
N SER A 158 4.43 -3.72 6.26
CA SER A 158 3.58 -3.10 5.23
C SER A 158 2.54 -2.15 5.82
N GLN A 159 1.96 -2.45 6.98
CA GLN A 159 1.03 -1.55 7.66
C GLN A 159 1.70 -0.26 8.15
N ARG A 160 2.92 -0.33 8.68
CA ARG A 160 3.68 0.86 9.10
C ARG A 160 4.01 1.75 7.91
N GLU A 161 4.58 1.16 6.87
CA GLU A 161 4.91 1.85 5.63
C GLU A 161 3.65 2.48 5.01
N ALA A 162 2.54 1.74 4.92
CA ALA A 162 1.29 2.28 4.36
C ALA A 162 0.78 3.51 5.13
N ARG A 163 0.88 3.53 6.46
CA ARG A 163 0.51 4.69 7.28
C ARG A 163 1.45 5.88 7.02
N GLU A 164 2.75 5.65 7.04
CA GLU A 164 3.74 6.70 6.80
C GLU A 164 3.58 7.32 5.39
N ARG A 165 3.26 6.49 4.39
CA ARG A 165 2.97 6.93 3.02
C ARG A 165 1.68 7.72 2.93
N ARG A 166 0.62 7.28 3.59
CA ARG A 166 -0.65 8.01 3.66
C ARG A 166 -0.45 9.40 4.26
N GLU A 167 0.23 9.49 5.40
CA GLU A 167 0.56 10.76 6.04
C GLU A 167 1.39 11.68 5.12
N ALA A 168 2.32 11.12 4.35
CA ALA A 168 3.13 11.88 3.40
C ALA A 168 2.27 12.40 2.23
N VAL A 169 1.35 11.59 1.71
CA VAL A 169 0.42 11.99 0.65
C VAL A 169 -0.55 13.07 1.15
N ASP A 170 -1.11 12.92 2.35
CA ASP A 170 -1.98 13.93 2.96
C ASP A 170 -1.24 15.28 3.15
N ALA A 171 0.05 15.21 3.56
CA ALA A 171 0.91 16.39 3.65
C ALA A 171 1.16 17.03 2.27
N LEU A 172 1.34 16.24 1.22
CA LEU A 172 1.48 16.75 -0.14
C LEU A 172 0.19 17.42 -0.62
N VAL A 173 -0.96 16.76 -0.46
CA VAL A 173 -2.27 17.27 -0.87
C VAL A 173 -2.61 18.58 -0.15
N SER A 174 -2.36 18.67 1.16
CA SER A 174 -2.59 19.91 1.92
C SER A 174 -1.73 21.08 1.42
N VAL A 175 -0.49 20.81 0.96
CA VAL A 175 0.36 21.84 0.35
C VAL A 175 -0.16 22.26 -1.03
N LEU A 176 -0.74 21.34 -1.81
CA LEU A 176 -1.28 21.64 -3.13
C LEU A 176 -2.57 22.45 -3.06
N LEU A 177 -3.51 22.05 -2.20
CA LEU A 177 -4.79 22.73 -2.04
C LEU A 177 -4.67 24.07 -1.28
N GLY A 178 -3.57 24.26 -0.52
CA GLY A 178 -3.40 25.42 0.34
C GLY A 178 -4.21 25.30 1.63
N PRO A 179 -4.06 26.23 2.59
CA PRO A 179 -4.97 26.29 3.72
C PRO A 179 -6.39 26.50 3.16
N SER A 180 -7.28 25.54 3.39
CA SER A 180 -8.71 25.80 3.30
C SER A 180 -8.97 26.89 4.33
N ASP A 181 -9.13 28.14 3.89
CA ASP A 181 -9.60 29.18 4.80
C ASP A 181 -10.87 28.63 5.45
N PRO A 182 -10.96 28.59 6.80
CA PRO A 182 -12.23 28.27 7.43
C PRO A 182 -13.26 29.24 6.84
N PRO A 183 -14.51 28.81 6.60
CA PRO A 183 -15.54 29.72 6.12
C PRO A 183 -15.47 30.95 7.01
N SER A 184 -15.14 32.08 6.42
CA SER A 184 -15.21 33.39 7.04
C SER A 184 -16.68 33.71 7.25
N GLY A 185 -17.34 32.91 8.09
CA GLY A 185 -18.58 33.21 8.76
C GLY A 185 -18.22 34.14 9.91
N SER A 186 -17.87 35.37 9.55
CA SER A 186 -18.00 36.50 10.43
C SER A 186 -19.44 36.53 10.95
N LEU A 187 -19.52 36.47 12.28
CA LEU A 187 -20.59 37.03 13.10
C LEU A 187 -21.28 38.22 12.41
N THR A 188 -22.53 38.02 11.99
CA THR A 188 -23.64 38.98 12.11
C THR A 188 -24.94 38.26 11.80
#